data_AF-A0A357AGH2-F1
#
_entry.id   AF-A0A357AGH2-F1
#
_cell.length_a   1.000
_cell.length_b   1.000
_cell.length_c   1.000
_cell.angle_alpha   90.00
_cell.angle_beta   90.00
_cell.angle_gamma   90.00
#
_symmetry.space_group_name_H-M   'P 1'
#
loop_
_entity.id
_entity.type
_entity.pdbx_description
1 polymer ?
#
loop_
_entity_poly.entity_id
_entity_poly.type
_entity_poly.pdbx_seq_one_letter_code
_entity_poly.pdbx_strand_id
1 'polypeptide(L)'
;MGNRSENNSRVKPIFAYLRNSIKFYDTQNPLVARFVFLLMLAVIFGGYLFARPYTETFYKAFEQISRQLQSQLENKTLDLSLIGSDLYTSMINSFMTGILIILVINVFSFIAGLFYESYYYFSLIRPSQKGRESILIFLRRLPKLIIFNIMYYLLILLVVLIIMIVTGFAAMLAPFFLILFIALPFFIIVLNTLYIFKDLLILEFDVGVFRNFKMSPALTRGSRKNIILNALWPVCMGWILNTFAAGVENPLLSLFITSFLEVIILLFSIRLKVLMFIDAAFIEKKENPEVETMA
;
A
#
# COMPACT_ATOMS: atom_id res chain seq x y z
N MET A 1 -6.84 9.37 -46.16
CA MET A 1 -7.15 8.10 -45.48
C MET A 1 -5.87 7.30 -45.35
N GLY A 2 -5.39 7.11 -44.12
CA GLY A 2 -4.20 6.35 -43.79
C GLY A 2 -4.22 6.11 -42.29
N ASN A 3 -4.59 4.88 -41.90
CA ASN A 3 -4.71 4.42 -40.53
C ASN A 3 -3.46 4.77 -39.69
N ARG A 4 -3.58 5.72 -38.77
CA ARG A 4 -2.68 5.82 -37.61
C ARG A 4 -3.40 5.21 -36.42
N SER A 5 -3.02 3.97 -36.16
CA SER A 5 -3.50 3.09 -35.11
C SER A 5 -3.75 3.79 -33.78
N GLU A 6 -5.00 3.68 -33.34
CA GLU A 6 -5.45 3.69 -31.96
C GLU A 6 -4.62 2.69 -31.11
N ASN A 7 -3.47 3.07 -30.53
CA ASN A 7 -2.92 2.38 -29.34
C ASN A 7 -1.70 3.06 -28.66
N ASN A 8 -1.66 4.38 -28.50
CA ASN A 8 -0.60 5.00 -27.68
C ASN A 8 -1.02 5.04 -26.20
N SER A 9 -1.10 3.88 -25.56
CA SER A 9 -1.09 3.87 -24.09
C SER A 9 0.25 4.44 -23.63
N ARG A 10 0.23 5.62 -23.00
CA ARG A 10 1.41 6.31 -22.44
C ARG A 10 2.23 5.39 -21.52
N VAL A 11 1.55 4.55 -20.75
CA VAL A 11 2.15 3.51 -19.90
C VAL A 11 2.14 2.17 -20.62
N LYS A 12 3.28 1.48 -20.67
CA LYS A 12 3.46 0.18 -21.33
C LYS A 12 2.90 -0.98 -20.50
N PRO A 13 2.70 -2.18 -21.08
CA PRO A 13 2.38 -3.38 -20.33
C PRO A 13 3.50 -3.80 -19.35
N ILE A 14 3.15 -4.55 -18.31
CA ILE A 14 4.07 -5.00 -17.24
C ILE A 14 5.36 -5.65 -17.75
N PHE A 15 5.29 -6.42 -18.84
CA PHE A 15 6.45 -7.11 -19.43
C PHE A 15 7.57 -6.15 -19.84
N ALA A 16 7.24 -4.91 -20.22
CA ALA A 16 8.23 -3.88 -20.55
C ALA A 16 9.00 -3.39 -19.31
N TYR A 17 8.38 -3.44 -18.13
CA TYR A 17 8.95 -2.98 -16.87
C TYR A 17 9.55 -4.09 -16.01
N LEU A 18 9.14 -5.35 -16.24
CA LEU A 18 9.44 -6.48 -15.37
C LEU A 18 10.95 -6.65 -15.12
N ARG A 19 11.76 -6.63 -16.18
CA ARG A 19 13.23 -6.76 -16.09
C ARG A 19 13.85 -5.67 -15.20
N ASN A 20 13.38 -4.44 -15.33
CA ASN A 20 13.92 -3.29 -14.60
C ASN A 20 13.34 -3.17 -13.19
N SER A 21 12.15 -3.74 -12.94
CA SER A 21 11.48 -3.72 -11.64
C SER A 21 12.01 -4.81 -10.71
N ILE A 22 12.32 -6.01 -11.24
CA ILE A 22 12.90 -7.13 -10.48
C ILE A 22 14.30 -6.78 -9.95
N LYS A 23 15.08 -6.02 -10.71
CA LYS A 23 16.43 -5.61 -10.33
C LYS A 23 16.41 -4.48 -9.28
N PHE A 24 15.67 -4.63 -8.19
CA PHE A 24 15.49 -3.57 -7.21
C PHE A 24 16.78 -3.16 -6.50
N TYR A 25 17.76 -4.05 -6.45
CA TYR A 25 19.11 -3.81 -5.96
C TYR A 25 20.01 -3.03 -6.94
N ASP A 26 19.59 -2.87 -8.19
CA ASP A 26 20.33 -2.19 -9.26
C ASP A 26 19.90 -0.72 -9.33
N THR A 27 20.51 0.09 -8.47
CA THR A 27 20.39 1.56 -8.42
C THR A 27 21.78 2.17 -8.57
N GLN A 28 21.88 3.44 -8.99
CA GLN A 28 23.18 4.13 -9.14
C GLN A 28 24.12 3.95 -7.94
N ASN A 29 23.57 3.90 -6.72
CA ASN A 29 24.30 3.46 -5.53
C ASN A 29 23.66 2.20 -4.94
N PRO A 30 24.21 0.99 -5.21
CA PRO A 30 23.68 -0.26 -4.69
C PRO A 30 23.61 -0.33 -3.16
N LEU A 31 24.43 0.45 -2.45
CA LEU A 31 24.42 0.49 -0.99
C LEU A 31 23.11 1.05 -0.45
N VAL A 32 22.51 2.04 -1.13
CA VAL A 32 21.25 2.65 -0.68
C VAL A 32 20.12 1.64 -0.81
N ALA A 33 20.02 0.93 -1.94
CA ALA A 33 19.00 -0.11 -2.12
C ALA A 33 19.14 -1.25 -1.10
N ARG A 34 20.38 -1.70 -0.81
CA ARG A 34 20.63 -2.72 0.21
C ARG A 34 20.29 -2.24 1.61
N PHE A 35 20.63 -0.99 1.95
CA PHE A 35 20.30 -0.41 3.25
C PHE A 35 18.80 -0.29 3.45
N VAL A 36 18.06 0.22 2.46
CA VAL A 36 16.59 0.30 2.49
C VAL A 36 15.99 -1.10 2.64
N PHE A 37 16.48 -2.09 1.88
CA PHE A 37 16.00 -3.45 1.97
C PHE A 37 16.16 -4.02 3.38
N LEU A 38 17.37 -3.91 3.97
CA LEU A 38 17.64 -4.39 5.32
C LEU A 38 16.83 -3.64 6.37
N LEU A 39 16.66 -2.32 6.22
CA LEU A 39 15.85 -1.50 7.10
C LEU A 39 14.38 -1.93 7.08
N MET A 40 13.79 -2.08 5.90
CA MET A 40 12.41 -2.54 5.74
C MET A 40 12.23 -3.96 6.28
N LEU A 41 13.17 -4.87 5.99
CA LEU A 41 13.13 -6.23 6.51
C LEU A 41 13.20 -6.24 8.03
N ALA A 42 14.10 -5.47 8.64
CA ALA A 42 14.21 -5.37 10.10
C ALA A 42 12.92 -4.84 10.73
N VAL A 43 12.30 -3.82 10.13
CA VAL A 43 11.04 -3.23 10.61
C VAL A 43 9.89 -4.22 10.47
N ILE A 44 9.72 -4.85 9.30
CA ILE A 44 8.59 -5.76 9.04
C ILE A 44 8.76 -7.07 9.81
N PHE A 45 9.88 -7.77 9.64
CA PHE A 45 10.14 -9.03 10.33
C PHE A 45 10.23 -8.86 11.85
N GLY A 46 11.03 -7.88 12.29
CA GLY A 46 11.20 -7.59 13.72
C GLY A 46 9.91 -7.13 14.36
N GLY A 47 9.13 -6.29 13.65
CA GLY A 47 7.83 -5.85 14.10
C GLY A 47 6.81 -6.99 14.22
N TYR A 48 6.73 -7.88 13.23
CA TYR A 48 5.85 -9.06 13.33
C TYR A 48 6.28 -10.02 14.43
N LEU A 49 7.59 -10.22 14.60
CA LEU A 49 8.12 -11.03 15.70
C LEU A 49 7.70 -10.45 17.06
N PHE A 50 7.74 -9.12 17.19
CA PHE A 50 7.30 -8.40 18.38
C PHE A 50 5.77 -8.43 18.56
N ALA A 51 4.99 -8.41 17.47
CA ALA A 51 3.52 -8.51 17.51
C ALA A 51 3.02 -9.92 17.88
N ARG A 52 3.81 -10.96 17.59
CA ARG A 52 3.45 -12.37 17.76
C ARG A 52 2.82 -12.71 19.13
N PRO A 53 3.43 -12.42 20.30
CA PRO A 53 2.83 -12.77 21.59
C PRO A 53 1.44 -12.15 21.81
N TYR A 54 1.21 -10.94 21.31
CA TYR A 54 -0.08 -10.26 21.40
C TYR A 54 -1.11 -10.91 20.47
N THR A 55 -0.70 -11.31 19.27
CA THR A 55 -1.59 -12.06 18.37
C THR A 55 -1.98 -13.42 18.96
N GLU A 56 -1.05 -14.16 19.55
CA GLU A 56 -1.33 -15.45 20.19
C GLU A 56 -2.28 -15.29 21.38
N THR A 57 -2.06 -14.25 22.20
CA THR A 57 -2.94 -13.95 23.35
C THR A 57 -4.34 -13.55 22.89
N PHE A 58 -4.45 -12.71 21.86
CA PHE A 58 -5.71 -12.34 21.24
C PHE A 58 -6.46 -13.56 20.71
N TYR A 59 -5.81 -14.42 19.91
CA TYR A 59 -6.46 -15.60 19.33
C TYR A 59 -6.97 -16.56 20.40
N LYS A 60 -6.17 -16.83 21.43
CA LYS A 60 -6.58 -17.69 22.55
C LYS A 60 -7.78 -17.11 23.29
N ALA A 61 -7.76 -15.82 23.62
CA ALA A 61 -8.85 -15.18 24.34
C ALA A 61 -10.13 -15.13 23.48
N PHE A 62 -10.00 -14.80 22.20
CA PHE A 62 -11.10 -14.79 21.23
C PHE A 62 -11.74 -16.18 21.07
N GLU A 63 -10.92 -17.24 20.98
CA GLU A 63 -11.42 -18.61 20.87
C GLU A 63 -12.18 -19.04 22.13
N GLN A 64 -11.66 -18.73 23.31
CA GLN A 64 -12.32 -19.03 24.57
C GLN A 64 -13.66 -18.29 24.71
N ILE A 65 -13.70 -17.00 24.38
CA ILE A 65 -14.92 -16.19 24.37
C ILE A 65 -15.93 -16.76 23.37
N SER A 66 -15.48 -17.12 22.17
CA SER A 66 -16.34 -17.68 21.12
C SER A 66 -16.97 -19.00 21.55
N ARG A 67 -16.19 -19.91 22.16
CA ARG A 67 -16.70 -21.18 22.69
C ARG A 67 -17.68 -20.97 23.85
N GLN A 68 -17.43 -20.01 24.73
CA GLN A 68 -18.34 -19.67 25.83
C GLN A 68 -19.67 -19.10 25.31
N LEU A 69 -19.62 -18.17 24.34
CA LEU A 69 -20.80 -17.62 23.69
C LEU A 69 -21.61 -18.70 22.97
N GLN A 70 -20.94 -19.64 22.30
CA GLN A 70 -21.60 -20.76 21.65
C GLN A 70 -22.34 -21.64 22.67
N SER A 71 -21.68 -22.04 23.76
CA SER A 71 -22.29 -22.81 24.84
C SER A 71 -23.47 -22.08 25.50
N GLN A 72 -23.35 -20.76 25.71
CA GLN A 72 -24.42 -19.92 26.21
C GLN A 72 -25.63 -19.86 25.28
N LEU A 73 -25.39 -19.77 23.97
CA LEU A 73 -26.44 -19.78 22.95
C LEU A 73 -27.18 -21.11 22.92
N GLU A 74 -26.44 -22.22 22.97
CA GLU A 74 -26.98 -23.59 23.03
C GLU A 74 -27.85 -23.80 24.28
N ASN A 75 -27.41 -23.28 25.42
CA ASN A 75 -28.12 -23.34 26.70
C ASN A 75 -29.22 -22.27 26.85
N LYS A 76 -29.41 -21.39 25.86
CA LYS A 76 -30.34 -20.23 25.91
C LYS A 76 -30.11 -19.29 27.10
N THR A 77 -28.90 -19.24 27.63
CA THR A 77 -28.50 -18.39 28.74
C THR A 77 -27.49 -17.37 28.22
N LEU A 78 -27.91 -16.13 27.98
CA LEU A 78 -26.98 -15.04 27.61
C LEU A 78 -26.50 -14.35 28.88
N ASP A 79 -25.24 -14.58 29.25
CA ASP A 79 -24.59 -13.87 30.35
C ASP A 79 -23.61 -12.81 29.80
N LEU A 80 -24.02 -11.55 29.92
CA LEU A 80 -23.26 -10.39 29.46
C LEU A 80 -22.09 -10.04 30.39
N SER A 81 -21.94 -10.70 31.55
CA SER A 81 -20.80 -10.53 32.47
C SER A 81 -19.45 -10.79 31.78
N LEU A 82 -19.48 -11.57 30.69
CA LEU A 82 -18.33 -11.91 29.86
C LEU A 82 -17.65 -10.67 29.24
N ILE A 83 -18.38 -9.60 28.96
CA ILE A 83 -17.83 -8.32 28.44
C ILE A 83 -17.03 -7.58 29.53
N GLY A 84 -17.38 -7.77 30.80
CA GLY A 84 -16.65 -7.19 31.94
C GLY A 84 -15.52 -8.08 32.48
N SER A 85 -15.28 -9.23 31.86
CA SER A 85 -14.32 -10.22 32.36
C SER A 85 -12.87 -9.81 32.09
N ASP A 86 -11.95 -10.34 32.91
CA ASP A 86 -10.51 -10.22 32.68
C ASP A 86 -10.10 -10.81 31.32
N LEU A 87 -10.83 -11.83 30.85
CA LEU A 87 -10.61 -12.46 29.56
C LEU A 87 -10.90 -11.49 28.40
N TYR A 88 -12.03 -10.79 28.45
CA TYR A 88 -12.38 -9.77 27.45
C TYR A 88 -11.39 -8.60 27.48
N THR A 89 -11.02 -8.13 28.68
CA THR A 89 -10.04 -7.05 28.83
C THR A 89 -8.68 -7.44 28.25
N SER A 90 -8.22 -8.66 28.52
CA SER A 90 -6.98 -9.22 27.95
C SER A 90 -7.03 -9.32 26.43
N MET A 91 -8.17 -9.76 25.87
CA MET A 91 -8.41 -9.81 24.43
C MET A 91 -8.28 -8.41 23.79
N ILE A 92 -8.99 -7.42 24.33
CA ILE A 92 -8.98 -6.04 23.81
C ILE A 92 -7.59 -5.43 23.94
N ASN A 93 -6.91 -5.56 25.09
CA ASN A 93 -5.57 -5.01 25.27
C ASN A 93 -4.56 -5.63 24.29
N SER A 94 -4.63 -6.95 24.09
CA SER A 94 -3.76 -7.65 23.13
C SER A 94 -4.04 -7.22 21.70
N PHE A 95 -5.32 -7.07 21.33
CA PHE A 95 -5.75 -6.58 20.03
C PHE A 95 -5.25 -5.16 19.76
N MET A 96 -5.49 -4.23 20.70
CA MET A 96 -5.08 -2.84 20.59
C MET A 96 -3.56 -2.69 20.50
N THR A 97 -2.83 -3.46 21.32
CA THR A 97 -1.36 -3.49 21.26
C THR A 97 -0.86 -4.04 19.93
N GLY A 98 -1.45 -5.13 19.45
CA GLY A 98 -1.17 -5.69 18.13
C GLY A 98 -1.39 -4.67 17.01
N ILE A 99 -2.53 -3.98 16.99
CA ILE A 99 -2.82 -2.91 16.02
C ILE A 99 -1.79 -1.79 16.10
N LEU A 100 -1.41 -1.36 17.30
CA LEU A 100 -0.42 -0.30 17.47
C LEU A 100 0.93 -0.69 16.84
N ILE A 101 1.37 -1.93 17.06
CA ILE A 101 2.60 -2.47 16.47
C ILE A 101 2.50 -2.48 14.94
N ILE A 102 1.39 -2.98 14.39
CA ILE A 102 1.16 -2.98 12.93
C ILE A 102 1.15 -1.56 12.36
N LEU A 103 0.55 -0.59 13.07
CA LEU A 103 0.55 0.81 12.67
C LEU A 103 1.98 1.37 12.63
N VAL A 104 2.79 1.08 13.64
CA VAL A 104 4.21 1.48 13.68
C VAL A 104 4.99 0.89 12.51
N ILE A 105 4.84 -0.41 12.24
CA ILE A 105 5.45 -1.07 11.07
C ILE A 105 5.07 -0.34 9.78
N ASN A 106 3.77 -0.08 9.59
CA ASN A 106 3.27 0.58 8.39
C ASN A 106 3.84 2.00 8.22
N VAL A 107 3.94 2.78 9.30
CA VAL A 107 4.52 4.14 9.25
C VAL A 107 5.99 4.11 8.85
N PHE A 108 6.79 3.25 9.49
CA PHE A 108 8.22 3.14 9.16
C PHE A 108 8.46 2.60 7.74
N SER A 109 7.72 1.56 7.34
CA SER A 109 7.78 1.01 5.98
C SER A 109 7.35 2.03 4.94
N PHE A 110 6.33 2.85 5.23
CA PHE A 110 5.89 3.93 4.35
C PHE A 110 6.97 5.00 4.17
N ILE A 111 7.60 5.47 5.27
CA ILE A 111 8.66 6.48 5.20
C ILE A 111 9.89 5.93 4.44
N ALA A 112 10.31 4.70 4.73
CA ALA A 112 11.40 4.04 4.01
C ALA A 112 11.06 3.86 2.53
N GLY A 113 9.80 3.55 2.21
CA GLY A 113 9.30 3.42 0.85
C GLY A 113 9.35 4.72 0.07
N LEU A 114 8.87 5.82 0.66
CA LEU A 114 8.97 7.16 0.06
C LEU A 114 10.41 7.59 -0.17
N PHE A 115 11.30 7.29 0.77
CA PHE A 115 12.73 7.57 0.62
C PHE A 115 13.32 6.82 -0.59
N TYR A 116 13.06 5.51 -0.68
CA TYR A 116 13.54 4.69 -1.79
C TYR A 116 12.95 5.12 -3.13
N GLU A 117 11.65 5.43 -3.16
CA GLU A 117 10.96 5.95 -4.33
C GLU A 117 11.60 7.24 -4.84
N SER A 118 11.81 8.21 -3.95
CA SER A 118 12.44 9.48 -4.28
C SER A 118 13.87 9.27 -4.78
N TYR A 119 14.65 8.44 -4.10
CA TYR A 119 16.04 8.18 -4.47
C TYR A 119 16.15 7.51 -5.85
N TYR A 120 15.33 6.49 -6.08
CA TYR A 120 15.29 5.77 -7.35
C TYR A 120 14.85 6.69 -8.49
N TYR A 121 13.80 7.49 -8.28
CA TYR A 121 13.31 8.44 -9.27
C TYR A 121 14.38 9.45 -9.72
N PHE A 122 15.03 10.13 -8.76
CA PHE A 122 16.09 11.09 -9.10
C PHE A 122 17.31 10.44 -9.72
N SER A 123 17.63 9.20 -9.36
CA SER A 123 18.73 8.46 -9.98
C SER A 123 18.50 8.19 -11.48
N LEU A 124 17.24 8.16 -11.93
CA LEU A 124 16.88 7.97 -13.34
C LEU A 124 16.77 9.30 -14.10
N ILE A 125 16.16 10.33 -13.49
CA ILE A 125 15.92 11.61 -14.17
C ILE A 125 17.13 12.55 -14.12
N ARG A 126 17.96 12.47 -13.07
CA ARG A 126 19.10 13.36 -12.85
C ARG A 126 20.36 12.57 -12.50
N PRO A 127 20.90 11.79 -13.46
CA PRO A 127 21.98 10.85 -13.16
C PRO A 127 23.31 11.51 -12.77
N SER A 128 23.51 12.79 -13.10
CA SER A 128 24.69 13.59 -12.72
C SER A 128 24.58 14.17 -11.30
N GLN A 129 23.42 14.05 -10.65
CA GLN A 129 23.16 14.66 -9.35
C GLN A 129 23.83 13.86 -8.22
N LYS A 130 24.47 14.55 -7.27
CA LYS A 130 25.04 13.88 -6.09
C LYS A 130 23.92 13.32 -5.22
N GLY A 131 24.06 12.08 -4.74
CA GLY A 131 23.04 11.42 -3.92
C GLY A 131 22.59 12.22 -2.68
N ARG A 132 23.47 13.04 -2.10
CA ARG A 132 23.13 13.95 -0.98
C ARG A 132 22.04 14.96 -1.36
N GLU A 133 22.04 15.45 -2.58
CA GLU A 133 21.04 16.42 -3.04
C GLU A 133 19.67 15.77 -3.18
N SER A 134 19.59 14.53 -3.68
CA SER A 134 18.35 13.75 -3.74
C SER A 134 17.75 13.54 -2.33
N ILE A 135 18.60 13.30 -1.32
CA ILE A 135 18.18 13.18 0.08
C ILE A 135 17.63 14.51 0.61
N LEU A 136 18.30 15.64 0.31
CA LEU A 136 17.85 16.96 0.75
C LEU A 136 16.50 17.34 0.11
N ILE A 137 16.31 17.04 -1.17
CA ILE A 137 15.04 17.26 -1.86
C ILE A 137 13.93 16.43 -1.21
N PHE A 138 14.20 15.16 -0.92
CA PHE A 138 13.26 14.28 -0.21
C PHE A 138 12.86 14.87 1.15
N LEU A 139 13.84 15.23 1.99
CA LEU A 139 13.57 15.77 3.34
C LEU A 139 12.78 17.08 3.29
N ARG A 140 13.05 17.95 2.31
CA ARG A 140 12.30 19.20 2.12
C ARG A 140 10.83 18.94 1.73
N ARG A 141 10.58 17.91 0.93
CA ARG A 141 9.23 17.56 0.43
C ARG A 141 8.47 16.60 1.36
N LEU A 142 9.16 15.94 2.29
CA LEU A 142 8.60 14.95 3.21
C LEU A 142 7.40 15.46 4.02
N PRO A 143 7.39 16.68 4.61
CA PRO A 143 6.22 17.17 5.32
C PRO A 143 4.98 17.26 4.42
N LYS A 144 5.16 17.71 3.18
CA LYS A 144 4.08 17.83 2.19
C LYS A 144 3.55 16.45 1.77
N LEU A 145 4.46 15.47 1.59
CA LEU A 145 4.09 14.08 1.31
C LEU A 145 3.28 13.46 2.45
N ILE A 146 3.70 13.68 3.70
CA ILE A 146 3.01 13.18 4.90
C ILE A 146 1.61 13.80 4.99
N ILE A 147 1.50 15.13 4.90
CA ILE A 147 0.20 15.83 4.99
C ILE A 147 -0.74 15.35 3.87
N PHE A 148 -0.24 15.24 2.63
CA PHE A 148 -1.05 14.74 1.52
C PHE A 148 -1.56 13.33 1.77
N ASN A 149 -0.69 12.41 2.23
CA ASN A 149 -1.09 11.03 2.47
C ASN A 149 -2.09 10.89 3.63
N ILE A 150 -1.92 11.66 4.72
CA ILE A 150 -2.90 11.71 5.82
C ILE A 150 -4.26 12.16 5.28
N MET A 151 -4.32 13.27 4.54
CA MET A 151 -5.57 13.77 3.97
C MET A 151 -6.19 12.77 2.98
N TYR A 152 -5.36 12.11 2.16
CA TYR A 152 -5.79 11.12 1.19
C TYR A 152 -6.43 9.90 1.87
N TYR A 153 -5.78 9.32 2.87
CA TYR A 153 -6.31 8.15 3.57
C TYR A 153 -7.52 8.49 4.46
N LEU A 154 -7.58 9.70 5.04
CA LEU A 154 -8.78 10.18 5.73
C LEU A 154 -9.98 10.30 4.78
N LEU A 155 -9.75 10.80 3.55
CA LEU A 155 -10.80 10.86 2.54
C LEU A 155 -11.29 9.47 2.14
N ILE A 156 -10.37 8.51 1.93
CA ILE A 156 -10.74 7.12 1.65
C ILE A 156 -11.56 6.54 2.80
N LEU A 157 -11.12 6.74 4.04
CA LEU A 157 -11.82 6.25 5.22
C LEU A 157 -13.25 6.78 5.28
N LEU A 158 -13.43 8.07 5.02
CA LEU A 158 -14.75 8.71 4.98
C LEU A 158 -15.63 8.13 3.86
N VAL A 159 -15.09 7.94 2.66
CA VAL A 159 -15.82 7.32 1.54
C VAL A 159 -16.23 5.88 1.88
N VAL A 160 -15.31 5.09 2.43
CA VAL A 160 -15.58 3.70 2.85
C VAL A 160 -16.65 3.66 3.93
N LEU A 161 -16.58 4.54 4.93
CA LEU A 161 -17.57 4.61 6.01
C LEU A 161 -18.97 4.95 5.47
N ILE A 162 -19.07 5.91 4.55
CA ILE A 162 -20.34 6.23 3.88
C ILE A 162 -20.88 5.01 3.12
N ILE A 163 -20.04 4.33 2.33
CA ILE A 163 -20.44 3.12 1.60
C ILE A 163 -20.93 2.04 2.56
N MET A 164 -20.23 1.82 3.68
CA MET A 164 -20.62 0.82 4.68
C MET A 164 -21.96 1.15 5.32
N ILE A 165 -22.21 2.42 5.69
CA ILE A 165 -23.49 2.85 6.26
C ILE A 165 -24.63 2.65 5.25
N VAL A 166 -24.46 3.15 4.02
CA VAL A 166 -25.49 3.04 2.97
C VAL A 166 -25.79 1.59 2.64
N THR A 167 -24.75 0.76 2.51
CA THR A 167 -24.90 -0.68 2.23
C THR A 167 -25.56 -1.40 3.40
N GLY A 168 -25.20 -1.05 4.65
CA GLY A 168 -25.82 -1.60 5.84
C GLY A 168 -27.33 -1.33 5.89
N PHE A 169 -27.75 -0.09 5.63
CA PHE A 169 -29.17 0.25 5.53
C PHE A 169 -29.86 -0.48 4.38
N ALA A 170 -29.24 -0.56 3.19
CA ALA A 170 -29.80 -1.29 2.06
C ALA A 170 -29.96 -2.79 2.36
N ALA A 171 -29.01 -3.39 3.08
CA ALA A 171 -29.05 -4.79 3.48
C ALA A 171 -30.23 -5.12 4.41
N MET A 172 -30.72 -4.16 5.20
CA MET A 172 -31.94 -4.32 5.99
C MET A 172 -33.19 -4.46 5.12
N LEU A 173 -33.20 -3.85 3.94
CA LEU A 173 -34.30 -3.96 2.97
C LEU A 173 -34.20 -5.25 2.15
N ALA A 174 -32.99 -5.61 1.71
CA ALA A 174 -32.75 -6.84 0.98
C ALA A 174 -31.33 -7.40 1.24
N PRO A 175 -31.20 -8.67 1.65
CA PRO A 175 -29.92 -9.24 2.08
C PRO A 175 -28.88 -9.34 0.95
N PHE A 176 -29.28 -9.31 -0.33
CA PHE A 176 -28.35 -9.39 -1.46
C PHE A 176 -27.37 -8.21 -1.50
N PHE A 177 -27.69 -7.05 -0.90
CA PHE A 177 -26.79 -5.90 -0.83
C PHE A 177 -25.52 -6.18 -0.01
N LEU A 178 -25.50 -7.23 0.81
CA LEU A 178 -24.28 -7.64 1.53
C LEU A 178 -23.12 -8.00 0.58
N ILE A 179 -23.40 -8.35 -0.68
CA ILE A 179 -22.35 -8.62 -1.68
C ILE A 179 -21.45 -7.40 -1.94
N LEU A 180 -21.93 -6.19 -1.67
CA LEU A 180 -21.15 -4.96 -1.82
C LEU A 180 -20.02 -4.87 -0.80
N PHE A 181 -20.16 -5.49 0.39
CA PHE A 181 -19.06 -5.57 1.35
C PHE A 181 -17.90 -6.41 0.81
N ILE A 182 -18.19 -7.46 0.03
CA ILE A 182 -17.17 -8.30 -0.62
C ILE A 182 -16.45 -7.52 -1.73
N ALA A 183 -17.15 -6.61 -2.42
CA ALA A 183 -16.57 -5.77 -3.47
C ALA A 183 -15.71 -4.61 -2.94
N LEU A 184 -15.88 -4.22 -1.67
CA LEU A 184 -15.24 -3.05 -1.08
C LEU A 184 -13.69 -3.07 -1.13
N PRO A 185 -12.99 -4.18 -0.82
CA PRO A 185 -11.52 -4.23 -0.94
C PRO A 185 -11.05 -3.97 -2.38
N PHE A 186 -11.75 -4.51 -3.38
CA PHE A 186 -11.43 -4.29 -4.79
C PHE A 186 -11.64 -2.84 -5.20
N PHE A 187 -12.73 -2.22 -4.74
CA PHE A 187 -12.98 -0.80 -4.95
C PHE A 187 -11.85 0.07 -4.38
N ILE A 188 -11.38 -0.23 -3.16
CA ILE A 188 -10.27 0.48 -2.53
C ILE A 188 -8.98 0.31 -3.34
N ILE A 189 -8.68 -0.90 -3.83
CA ILE A 189 -7.52 -1.15 -4.68
C ILE A 189 -7.60 -0.29 -5.95
N VAL A 190 -8.72 -0.32 -6.67
CA VAL A 190 -8.91 0.48 -7.89
C VAL A 190 -8.75 1.97 -7.59
N LEU A 191 -9.35 2.47 -6.51
CA LEU A 191 -9.22 3.88 -6.13
C LEU A 191 -7.75 4.25 -5.84
N ASN A 192 -7.00 3.38 -5.14
CA ASN A 192 -5.56 3.58 -4.92
C ASN A 192 -4.75 3.57 -6.22
N THR A 193 -5.09 2.73 -7.19
CA THR A 193 -4.41 2.74 -8.50
C THR A 193 -4.63 4.03 -9.28
N LEU A 194 -5.77 4.70 -9.11
CA LEU A 194 -6.03 6.00 -9.78
C LEU A 194 -5.14 7.12 -9.25
N TYR A 195 -4.70 7.02 -7.99
CA TYR A 195 -3.82 7.97 -7.32
C TYR A 195 -2.39 7.44 -7.17
N ILE A 196 -2.00 6.43 -7.95
CA ILE A 196 -0.70 5.77 -7.82
C ILE A 196 0.50 6.73 -7.93
N PHE A 197 0.38 7.82 -8.68
CA PHE A 197 1.45 8.80 -8.91
C PHE A 197 1.46 9.99 -7.93
N LYS A 198 0.58 10.00 -6.93
CA LYS A 198 0.42 11.13 -5.99
C LYS A 198 1.72 11.59 -5.34
N ASP A 199 2.58 10.65 -4.96
CA ASP A 199 3.83 10.95 -4.25
C ASP A 199 4.88 11.49 -5.22
N LEU A 200 4.97 10.89 -6.42
CA LEU A 200 5.92 11.31 -7.46
C LEU A 200 5.61 12.69 -8.03
N LEU A 201 4.34 13.08 -8.13
CA LEU A 201 3.96 14.44 -8.53
C LEU A 201 4.47 15.48 -7.54
N ILE A 202 4.34 15.23 -6.24
CA ILE A 202 4.91 16.10 -5.21
C ILE A 202 6.44 16.05 -5.28
N LEU A 203 7.05 14.88 -5.48
CA LEU A 203 8.51 14.71 -5.54
C LEU A 203 9.17 15.35 -6.76
N GLU A 204 8.51 15.45 -7.91
CA GLU A 204 9.08 16.11 -9.10
C GLU A 204 8.71 17.59 -9.12
N PHE A 205 7.41 17.92 -9.10
CA PHE A 205 6.90 19.26 -9.37
C PHE A 205 6.57 20.11 -8.13
N ASP A 206 6.75 19.56 -6.93
CA ASP A 206 6.45 20.23 -5.65
C ASP A 206 4.99 20.72 -5.54
N VAL A 207 4.08 20.04 -6.24
CA VAL A 207 2.66 20.40 -6.34
C VAL A 207 2.04 20.57 -4.96
N GLY A 208 1.27 21.64 -4.76
CA GLY A 208 0.51 21.85 -3.53
C GLY A 208 -0.52 20.74 -3.26
N VAL A 209 -0.82 20.49 -1.99
CA VAL A 209 -1.67 19.37 -1.52
C VAL A 209 -2.99 19.25 -2.28
N PHE A 210 -3.75 20.35 -2.40
CA PHE A 210 -5.05 20.34 -3.10
C PHE A 210 -4.93 20.15 -4.62
N ARG A 211 -3.91 20.75 -5.24
CA ARG A 211 -3.68 20.59 -6.68
C ARG A 211 -3.28 19.15 -7.01
N ASN A 212 -2.56 18.47 -6.11
CA ASN A 212 -2.16 17.09 -6.29
C ASN A 212 -3.35 16.11 -6.34
N PHE A 213 -4.44 16.38 -5.60
CA PHE A 213 -5.69 15.59 -5.70
C PHE A 213 -6.33 15.63 -7.09
N LYS A 214 -6.15 16.74 -7.83
CA LYS A 214 -6.67 16.89 -9.20
C LYS A 214 -5.70 16.30 -10.23
N MET A 215 -4.40 16.53 -10.06
CA MET A 215 -3.38 16.12 -11.02
C MET A 215 -3.12 14.61 -11.02
N SER A 216 -3.14 13.96 -9.85
CA SER A 216 -2.90 12.51 -9.73
C SER A 216 -3.85 11.66 -10.60
N PRO A 217 -5.18 11.80 -10.48
CA PRO A 217 -6.10 11.03 -11.31
C PRO A 217 -6.18 11.53 -12.75
N ALA A 218 -5.70 12.74 -13.06
CA ALA A 218 -5.60 13.27 -14.42
C ALA A 218 -4.50 12.54 -15.20
N LEU A 219 -3.31 12.41 -14.59
CA LEU A 219 -2.16 11.72 -15.17
C LEU A 219 -2.45 10.23 -15.46
N THR A 220 -3.34 9.60 -14.69
CA THR A 220 -3.73 8.20 -14.90
C THR A 220 -4.80 8.01 -15.98
N ARG A 221 -5.55 9.05 -16.40
CA ARG A 221 -6.72 8.89 -17.32
C ARG A 221 -6.34 8.30 -18.68
N GLY A 222 -5.24 8.75 -19.28
CA GLY A 222 -4.83 8.32 -20.62
C GLY A 222 -4.27 6.89 -20.68
N SER A 223 -4.07 6.21 -19.54
CA SER A 223 -3.50 4.85 -19.51
C SER A 223 -4.04 3.98 -18.38
N ARG A 224 -5.28 4.23 -17.94
CA ARG A 224 -5.90 3.55 -16.78
C ARG A 224 -5.79 2.03 -16.86
N LYS A 225 -6.09 1.44 -18.01
CA LYS A 225 -6.06 -0.02 -18.19
C LYS A 225 -4.69 -0.60 -17.85
N ASN A 226 -3.62 -0.07 -18.44
CA ASN A 226 -2.27 -0.58 -18.21
C ASN A 226 -1.78 -0.26 -16.80
N ILE A 227 -2.12 0.90 -16.25
CA ILE A 227 -1.77 1.26 -14.86
C ILE A 227 -2.44 0.29 -13.87
N ILE A 228 -3.74 0.00 -14.03
CA ILE A 228 -4.47 -0.94 -13.18
C ILE A 228 -3.87 -2.34 -13.29
N LEU A 229 -3.66 -2.85 -14.51
CA LEU A 229 -3.10 -4.18 -14.72
C LEU A 229 -1.69 -4.30 -14.13
N ASN A 230 -0.84 -3.29 -14.32
CA ASN A 230 0.51 -3.27 -13.78
C ASN A 230 0.49 -3.17 -12.25
N ALA A 231 -0.40 -2.36 -11.66
CA ALA A 231 -0.50 -2.20 -10.22
C ALA A 231 -1.10 -3.43 -9.51
N LEU A 232 -1.95 -4.20 -10.19
CA LEU A 232 -2.47 -5.47 -9.67
C LEU A 232 -1.42 -6.59 -9.69
N TRP A 233 -0.42 -6.51 -10.56
CA TRP A 233 0.59 -7.56 -10.69
C TRP A 233 1.35 -7.86 -9.38
N PRO A 234 1.93 -6.86 -8.67
CA PRO A 234 2.53 -7.09 -7.36
C PRO A 234 1.55 -7.64 -6.32
N VAL A 235 0.27 -7.25 -6.38
CA VAL A 235 -0.76 -7.74 -5.44
C VAL A 235 -0.99 -9.24 -5.65
N CYS A 236 -1.15 -9.68 -6.90
CA CYS A 236 -1.27 -11.09 -7.23
C CYS A 236 0.01 -11.87 -6.87
N MET A 237 1.18 -11.28 -7.10
CA MET A 237 2.46 -11.88 -6.70
C MET A 237 2.53 -12.07 -5.18
N GLY A 238 2.06 -11.10 -4.39
CA GLY A 238 1.94 -11.20 -2.93
C GLY A 238 1.09 -12.38 -2.48
N TRP A 239 -0.08 -12.56 -3.09
CA TRP A 239 -0.95 -13.69 -2.76
C TRP A 239 -0.30 -15.04 -3.09
N ILE A 240 0.31 -15.17 -4.26
CA ILE A 240 1.02 -16.41 -4.64
C ILE A 240 2.19 -16.65 -3.68
N LEU A 241 2.98 -15.63 -3.37
CA LEU A 241 4.18 -15.76 -2.56
C LEU A 241 3.88 -16.15 -1.11
N ASN A 242 2.77 -15.66 -0.55
CA ASN A 242 2.31 -16.06 0.77
C ASN A 242 1.93 -17.54 0.87
N THR A 243 1.55 -18.20 -0.24
CA THR A 243 1.26 -19.65 -0.23
C THR A 243 2.51 -20.51 -0.03
N PHE A 244 3.69 -20.05 -0.47
CA PHE A 244 4.94 -20.80 -0.27
C PHE A 244 5.36 -20.89 1.20
N ALA A 245 5.00 -19.89 2.02
CA ALA A 245 5.30 -19.88 3.44
C ALA A 245 4.33 -20.74 4.27
N ALA A 246 3.15 -21.10 3.73
CA ALA A 246 2.12 -21.85 4.43
C ALA A 246 2.51 -23.31 4.73
N GLY A 247 3.43 -23.89 3.95
CA GLY A 247 3.93 -25.25 4.16
C GLY A 247 5.13 -25.38 5.09
N VAL A 248 5.60 -24.27 5.68
CA VAL A 248 6.79 -24.26 6.54
C VAL A 248 6.39 -24.50 7.99
N GLU A 249 6.74 -25.66 8.54
CA GLU A 249 6.38 -26.06 9.91
C GLU A 249 6.99 -25.14 10.98
N ASN A 250 8.19 -24.61 10.75
CA ASN A 250 8.84 -23.69 11.68
C ASN A 250 8.21 -22.28 11.57
N PRO A 251 7.48 -21.78 12.60
CA PRO A 251 6.74 -20.53 12.49
C PRO A 251 7.65 -19.31 12.32
N LEU A 252 8.85 -19.33 12.89
CA LEU A 252 9.80 -18.23 12.80
C LEU A 252 10.43 -18.16 11.41
N LEU A 253 10.74 -19.32 10.82
CA LEU A 253 11.21 -19.41 9.44
C LEU A 253 10.12 -18.99 8.45
N SER A 254 8.88 -19.44 8.66
CA SER A 254 7.72 -19.04 7.85
C SER A 254 7.51 -17.52 7.89
N LEU A 255 7.60 -16.92 9.09
CA LEU A 255 7.49 -15.48 9.27
C LEU A 255 8.62 -14.72 8.56
N PHE A 256 9.86 -15.22 8.66
CA PHE A 256 11.01 -14.63 7.97
C PHE A 256 10.82 -14.66 6.45
N ILE A 257 10.46 -15.82 5.88
CA ILE A 257 10.22 -15.97 4.44
C ILE A 257 9.11 -15.03 3.97
N THR A 258 7.99 -14.99 4.69
CA THR A 258 6.86 -14.11 4.37
C THR A 258 7.28 -12.64 4.37
N SER A 259 7.95 -12.20 5.43
CA SER A 259 8.44 -10.81 5.56
C SER A 259 9.46 -10.46 4.47
N PHE A 260 10.35 -11.40 4.13
CA PHE A 260 11.35 -11.23 3.08
C PHE A 260 10.71 -11.04 1.71
N LEU A 261 9.72 -11.86 1.37
CA LEU A 261 8.97 -11.76 0.11
C LEU A 261 8.12 -10.47 0.07
N GLU A 262 7.52 -10.08 1.20
CA GLU A 262 6.77 -8.83 1.33
C GLU A 262 7.64 -7.61 1.00
N VAL A 263 8.86 -7.53 1.56
CA VAL A 263 9.82 -6.44 1.27
C VAL A 263 10.21 -6.42 -0.22
N ILE A 264 10.48 -7.59 -0.82
CA ILE A 264 10.80 -7.68 -2.25
C ILE A 264 9.66 -7.13 -3.10
N ILE A 265 8.42 -7.51 -2.79
CA ILE A 265 7.24 -7.06 -3.53
C ILE A 265 7.02 -5.56 -3.35
N LEU A 266 7.26 -5.03 -2.15
CA LEU A 266 7.17 -3.61 -1.87
C LEU A 266 8.18 -2.81 -2.73
N LEU A 267 9.45 -3.20 -2.73
CA LEU A 267 10.49 -2.53 -3.52
C LEU A 267 10.25 -2.67 -5.04
N PHE A 268 9.81 -3.85 -5.48
CA PHE A 268 9.38 -4.08 -6.86
C PHE A 268 8.24 -3.13 -7.25
N SER A 269 7.23 -3.00 -6.39
CA SER A 269 6.06 -2.13 -6.62
C SER A 269 6.47 -0.66 -6.72
N ILE A 270 7.39 -0.21 -5.87
CA ILE A 270 7.92 1.15 -5.89
C ILE A 270 8.64 1.43 -7.22
N ARG A 271 9.50 0.52 -7.69
CA ARG A 271 10.19 0.70 -8.97
C ARG A 271 9.23 0.70 -10.15
N LEU A 272 8.28 -0.22 -10.16
CA LEU A 272 7.26 -0.28 -11.19
C LEU A 272 6.49 1.04 -11.26
N LYS A 273 6.05 1.56 -10.10
CA LYS A 273 5.39 2.87 -10.00
C LYS A 273 6.26 3.99 -10.59
N VAL A 274 7.54 4.05 -10.24
CA VAL A 274 8.48 5.07 -10.74
C VAL A 274 8.65 4.97 -12.26
N LEU A 275 8.85 3.77 -12.81
CA LEU A 275 9.00 3.57 -14.26
C LEU A 275 7.74 3.95 -15.03
N MET A 276 6.56 3.58 -14.52
CA MET A 276 5.29 3.99 -15.12
C MET A 276 5.08 5.50 -15.05
N PHE A 277 5.50 6.14 -13.96
CA PHE A 277 5.40 7.60 -13.82
C PHE A 277 6.27 8.33 -14.82
N ILE A 278 7.51 7.86 -15.06
CA ILE A 278 8.40 8.47 -16.05
C ILE A 278 7.77 8.43 -17.44
N ASP A 279 7.23 7.27 -17.85
CA ASP A 279 6.56 7.12 -19.14
C ASP A 279 5.28 8.02 -19.20
N ALA A 280 4.51 8.12 -18.12
CA ALA A 280 3.32 8.96 -18.06
C ALA A 280 3.63 10.47 -18.10
N ALA A 281 4.62 10.92 -17.33
CA ALA A 281 4.99 12.33 -17.18
C ALA A 281 5.76 12.87 -18.40
N PHE A 282 6.60 12.05 -19.04
CA PHE A 282 7.34 12.44 -20.24
C PHE A 282 6.41 12.75 -21.42
N ILE A 283 5.29 12.02 -21.54
CA ILE A 283 4.32 12.23 -22.62
C ILE A 283 3.40 13.42 -22.31
N GLU A 284 3.04 13.67 -21.04
CA GLU A 284 2.31 14.88 -20.63
C GLU A 284 3.10 16.15 -21.01
N LYS A 285 4.41 16.17 -20.75
CA LYS A 285 5.31 17.28 -21.12
C LYS A 285 5.40 17.51 -22.64
N LYS A 286 5.28 16.43 -23.43
CA LYS A 286 5.33 16.47 -24.90
C LYS A 286 4.00 16.92 -25.53
N GLU A 287 2.87 16.59 -24.91
CA GLU A 287 1.53 16.89 -25.43
C GLU A 287 0.97 18.23 -24.91
N ASN A 288 1.47 18.76 -23.80
CA ASN A 288 0.99 20.03 -23.23
C ASN A 288 2.15 20.88 -22.64
N PRO A 289 2.84 21.69 -23.46
CA PRO A 289 4.00 22.48 -23.03
C PRO A 289 3.69 23.54 -21.97
N GLU A 290 2.42 23.91 -21.76
CA GLU A 290 1.99 24.84 -20.68
C GLU A 290 2.18 24.29 -19.26
N VAL A 291 2.49 22.99 -19.11
CA VAL A 291 2.87 22.42 -17.80
C VAL A 291 4.23 22.97 -17.31
N GLU A 292 5.03 23.57 -18.21
CA GLU A 292 6.31 24.22 -17.88
C GLU A 292 6.13 25.67 -17.36
N THR A 293 5.00 26.32 -17.65
CA THR A 293 4.73 27.73 -17.24
C THR A 293 3.93 27.88 -15.94
N MET A 294 3.58 26.77 -15.27
CA MET A 294 2.79 26.78 -14.02
C MET A 294 3.49 26.13 -12.82
N ALA A 295 4.83 26.05 -12.88
CA ALA A 295 5.70 25.72 -11.75
C ALA A 295 6.08 26.99 -10.98
#